data_AF-A0A426QKC6-F1
#
_entry.id   AF-A0A426QKC6-F1
#
_cell.length_a   1.000
_cell.length_b   1.000
_cell.length_c   1.000
_cell.angle_alpha   90.00
_cell.angle_beta   90.00
_cell.angle_gamma   90.00
#
_symmetry.space_group_name_H-M   'P 1'
#
loop_
_entity.id
_entity.type
_entity.pdbx_description
1 polymer ?
#
loop_
_entity_poly.entity_id
_entity_poly.type
_entity_poly.pdbx_seq_one_letter_code
_entity_poly.pdbx_strand_id
1 'polypeptide(L)'
;MLDFNALFTQAILQDAKTVAHDESGLKKQLVEIGRHESLMREVVLTRTIDNLLCYVSDLLGLVFKFRPEMMKSGEQERLDFILRFEDMDELRAALAEKRVEKLSFMGFRDLADYVREHMGFDLINGNADIERASLLVEMRNIFVHNRGVVGTVSARRFRSLEPLVGRPLSITHDELREERQFVENTVIDMDVRAIAKYGLPAKGVAEPPPHLIGP
;
A
#
# COMPACT_ATOMS: atom_id res chain seq x y z
N MET A 1 11.23 -7.92 -1.98
CA MET A 1 11.02 -6.51 -2.33
C MET A 1 10.62 -6.50 -3.80
N LEU A 2 9.37 -6.12 -4.10
CA LEU A 2 8.93 -5.95 -5.48
C LEU A 2 9.63 -4.71 -6.04
N ASP A 3 10.30 -4.83 -7.18
CA ASP A 3 10.86 -3.68 -7.89
C ASP A 3 9.71 -2.85 -8.48
N PHE A 4 9.29 -1.83 -7.73
CA PHE A 4 8.18 -0.95 -8.08
C PHE A 4 8.48 -0.02 -9.25
N ASN A 5 9.77 0.28 -9.53
CA ASN A 5 10.17 1.13 -10.65
C ASN A 5 9.95 0.44 -12.00
N ALA A 6 10.21 -0.86 -12.06
CA ALA A 6 10.21 -1.62 -13.30
C ALA A 6 8.81 -2.05 -13.80
N LEU A 7 7.81 -2.19 -12.93
CA LEU A 7 6.65 -3.02 -13.26
C LEU A 7 5.48 -2.34 -13.97
N PHE A 8 5.39 -1.01 -14.04
CA PHE A 8 4.19 -0.39 -14.62
C PHE A 8 4.44 0.82 -15.51
N THR A 9 4.92 1.96 -15.01
CA THR A 9 4.85 3.18 -15.84
C THR A 9 5.99 3.30 -16.84
N GLN A 10 7.24 3.02 -16.43
CA GLN A 10 8.37 2.99 -17.37
C GLN A 10 8.31 1.79 -18.31
N ALA A 11 7.96 0.59 -17.83
CA ALA A 11 7.78 -0.56 -18.70
C ALA A 11 6.64 -0.35 -19.72
N ILE A 12 5.47 0.17 -19.34
CA ILE A 12 4.41 0.46 -20.33
C ILE A 12 4.85 1.54 -21.33
N LEU A 13 5.55 2.59 -20.88
CA LEU A 13 6.06 3.64 -21.77
C LEU A 13 7.23 3.17 -22.65
N GLN A 14 8.04 2.23 -22.17
CA GLN A 14 9.19 1.67 -22.85
C GLN A 14 8.76 0.58 -23.81
N ASP A 15 7.85 -0.31 -23.41
CA ASP A 15 7.18 -1.31 -24.25
C ASP A 15 6.34 -0.66 -25.35
N ALA A 16 5.65 0.46 -25.06
CA ALA A 16 5.00 1.26 -26.09
C ALA A 16 6.00 1.80 -27.14
N LYS A 17 7.26 2.06 -26.75
CA LYS A 17 8.33 2.44 -27.68
C LYS A 17 8.90 1.25 -28.45
N THR A 18 8.96 0.06 -27.86
CA THR A 18 9.47 -1.16 -28.51
C THR A 18 8.47 -1.79 -29.49
N VAL A 19 7.16 -1.66 -29.24
CA VAL A 19 6.09 -2.23 -30.08
C VAL A 19 5.84 -1.44 -31.37
N ALA A 20 6.28 -0.18 -31.45
CA ALA A 20 6.05 0.64 -32.63
C ALA A 20 7.25 0.60 -33.60
N HIS A 21 7.13 -0.23 -34.64
CA HIS A 21 8.10 -0.27 -35.75
C HIS A 21 7.98 0.90 -36.75
N ASP A 22 7.10 1.88 -36.49
CA ASP A 22 6.90 3.08 -37.34
C ASP A 22 6.71 4.34 -36.48
N GLU A 23 7.50 5.39 -36.74
CA GLU A 23 7.45 6.69 -36.02
C GLU A 23 6.08 7.39 -36.17
N SER A 24 5.36 7.16 -37.27
CA SER A 24 4.02 7.73 -37.49
C SER A 24 2.96 7.02 -36.63
N GLY A 25 3.06 5.70 -36.53
CA GLY A 25 2.25 4.86 -35.63
C GLY A 25 2.52 5.15 -34.16
N LEU A 26 3.79 5.35 -33.77
CA LEU A 26 4.19 5.69 -32.41
C LEU A 26 3.57 7.01 -31.96
N LYS A 27 3.63 8.07 -32.78
CA LYS A 27 3.00 9.37 -32.44
C LYS A 27 1.49 9.23 -32.24
N LYS A 28 0.82 8.45 -33.09
CA LYS A 28 -0.62 8.22 -32.96
C LYS A 28 -0.97 7.41 -31.71
N GLN A 29 -0.21 6.36 -31.42
CA GLN A 29 -0.37 5.54 -30.20
C GLN A 29 -0.06 6.34 -28.93
N LEU A 30 0.99 7.16 -28.91
CA LEU A 30 1.32 8.04 -27.80
C LEU A 30 0.23 9.11 -27.57
N VAL A 31 -0.39 9.63 -28.63
CA VAL A 31 -1.55 10.53 -28.51
C VAL A 31 -2.76 9.82 -27.92
N GLU A 32 -3.05 8.58 -28.33
CA GLU A 32 -4.14 7.79 -27.74
C GLU A 32 -3.85 7.41 -26.28
N ILE A 33 -2.62 7.04 -25.94
CA ILE A 33 -2.19 6.79 -24.54
C ILE A 33 -2.31 8.08 -23.71
N GLY A 34 -1.90 9.22 -24.27
CA GLY A 34 -2.04 10.54 -23.65
C GLY A 34 -3.50 10.93 -23.39
N ARG A 35 -4.47 10.44 -24.16
CA ARG A 35 -5.91 10.63 -23.88
C ARG A 35 -6.39 9.88 -22.64
N HIS A 36 -5.68 8.84 -22.22
CA HIS A 36 -5.98 8.05 -21.04
C HIS A 36 -5.03 8.33 -19.87
N GLU A 37 -4.23 9.39 -19.96
CA GLU A 37 -3.20 9.69 -18.96
C GLU A 37 -3.78 9.88 -17.55
N SER A 38 -4.97 10.49 -17.42
CA SER A 38 -5.65 10.61 -16.12
C SER A 38 -5.97 9.25 -15.52
N LEU A 39 -6.59 8.36 -16.30
CA LEU A 39 -6.92 7.00 -15.88
C LEU A 39 -5.65 6.21 -15.50
N MET A 40 -4.57 6.36 -16.27
CA MET A 40 -3.31 5.71 -15.95
C MET A 40 -2.75 6.19 -14.61
N ARG A 41 -2.84 7.49 -14.31
CA ARG A 41 -2.41 8.01 -13.00
C ARG A 41 -3.27 7.48 -11.85
N GLU A 42 -4.58 7.38 -12.04
CA GLU A 42 -5.50 6.78 -11.06
C GLU A 42 -5.16 5.31 -10.77
N VAL A 43 -4.88 4.53 -11.82
CA VAL A 43 -4.49 3.13 -11.72
C VAL A 43 -3.15 2.99 -10.99
N VAL A 44 -2.15 3.82 -11.33
CA VAL A 44 -0.85 3.78 -10.67
C VAL A 44 -0.98 4.13 -9.20
N LEU A 45 -1.68 5.20 -8.84
CA LEU A 45 -1.89 5.56 -7.43
C LEU A 45 -2.60 4.43 -6.67
N THR A 46 -3.71 3.93 -7.23
CA THR A 46 -4.48 2.83 -6.64
C THR A 46 -3.59 1.62 -6.38
N ARG A 47 -2.78 1.23 -7.38
CA ARG A 47 -1.89 0.08 -7.27
C ARG A 47 -0.78 0.31 -6.25
N THR A 48 -0.21 1.51 -6.18
CA THR A 48 0.80 1.88 -5.19
C THR A 48 0.26 1.72 -3.78
N ILE A 49 -0.95 2.22 -3.52
CA ILE A 49 -1.60 2.15 -2.21
C ILE A 49 -2.06 0.74 -1.87
N ASP A 50 -2.61 -0.01 -2.82
CA ASP A 50 -2.96 -1.42 -2.60
C ASP A 50 -1.74 -2.23 -2.20
N ASN A 51 -0.61 -2.03 -2.87
CA ASN A 51 0.61 -2.75 -2.53
C ASN A 51 1.15 -2.35 -1.14
N LEU A 52 1.00 -1.09 -0.72
CA LEU A 52 1.32 -0.68 0.65
C LEU A 52 0.46 -1.44 1.68
N LEU A 53 -0.86 -1.50 1.47
CA LEU A 53 -1.78 -2.18 2.37
C LEU A 53 -1.55 -3.70 2.41
N CYS A 54 -1.26 -4.31 1.25
CA CYS A 54 -0.83 -5.70 1.19
C CYS A 54 0.48 -5.92 1.95
N TYR A 55 1.48 -5.05 1.74
CA TYR A 55 2.76 -5.14 2.46
C TYR A 55 2.55 -5.07 3.98
N VAL A 56 1.73 -4.14 4.48
CA VAL A 56 1.42 -4.05 5.92
C VAL A 56 0.75 -5.33 6.42
N SER A 57 -0.19 -5.88 5.65
CA SER A 57 -0.87 -7.14 6.02
C SER A 57 0.10 -8.31 6.08
N ASP A 58 0.97 -8.45 5.08
CA ASP A 58 2.02 -9.47 5.01
C ASP A 58 3.02 -9.31 6.16
N LEU A 59 3.42 -8.07 6.47
CA LEU A 59 4.31 -7.76 7.57
C LEU A 59 3.69 -8.18 8.91
N LEU A 60 2.43 -7.85 9.15
CA LEU A 60 1.73 -8.23 10.38
C LEU A 60 1.59 -9.75 10.49
N GLY A 61 1.27 -10.44 9.39
CA GLY A 61 1.23 -11.91 9.34
C GLY A 61 2.59 -12.52 9.67
N LEU A 62 3.66 -11.95 9.12
CA LEU A 62 5.03 -12.38 9.41
C LEU A 62 5.41 -12.13 10.88
N VAL A 63 5.05 -10.98 11.43
CA VAL A 63 5.27 -10.67 12.85
C VAL A 63 4.52 -11.64 13.73
N PHE A 64 3.24 -11.92 13.49
CA PHE A 64 2.47 -12.86 14.31
C PHE A 64 2.99 -14.30 14.20
N LYS A 65 3.55 -14.69 13.06
CA LYS A 65 4.21 -15.98 12.88
C LYS A 65 5.49 -16.12 13.72
N PHE A 66 6.34 -15.09 13.72
CA PHE A 66 7.63 -15.11 14.43
C PHE A 66 7.53 -14.70 15.91
N ARG A 67 6.50 -13.93 16.25
CA ARG A 67 6.22 -13.36 17.57
C ARG A 67 4.75 -13.55 17.94
N PRO A 68 4.25 -14.79 18.14
CA PRO A 68 2.84 -15.04 18.46
C PRO A 68 2.35 -14.30 19.71
N GLU A 69 3.24 -13.95 20.63
CA GLU A 69 2.94 -13.13 21.80
C GLU A 69 2.39 -11.74 21.46
N MET A 70 2.62 -11.22 20.25
CA MET A 70 2.08 -9.95 19.75
C MET A 70 0.58 -10.05 19.41
N MET A 71 0.03 -11.26 19.28
CA MET A 71 -1.42 -11.47 19.12
C MET A 71 -2.20 -11.35 20.43
N LYS A 72 -1.50 -11.20 21.58
CA LYS A 72 -2.15 -11.07 22.88
C LYS A 72 -2.93 -9.76 22.96
N SER A 73 -4.21 -9.85 22.62
CA SER A 73 -5.23 -8.88 22.96
C SER A 73 -6.14 -9.46 24.02
N GLY A 74 -6.84 -8.64 24.79
CA GLY A 74 -7.93 -9.10 25.67
C GLY A 74 -9.13 -9.73 24.93
N GLU A 75 -9.06 -9.87 23.61
CA GLU A 75 -10.10 -10.50 22.79
C GLU A 75 -10.21 -12.00 23.08
N GLN A 76 -11.45 -12.45 23.26
CA GLN A 76 -11.79 -13.85 23.48
C GLN A 76 -12.27 -14.49 22.18
N GLU A 77 -11.89 -15.75 21.99
CA GLU A 77 -12.33 -16.55 20.86
C GLU A 77 -13.34 -17.60 21.28
N ARG A 78 -14.27 -17.91 20.37
CA ARG A 78 -15.31 -18.88 20.68
C ARG A 78 -14.73 -20.29 20.81
N LEU A 79 -15.20 -21.05 21.79
CA LEU A 79 -14.73 -22.41 22.02
C LEU A 79 -14.92 -23.32 20.80
N ASP A 80 -16.02 -23.15 20.05
CA ASP A 80 -16.28 -23.92 18.84
C ASP A 80 -15.36 -23.55 17.66
N PHE A 81 -14.71 -22.39 17.70
CA PHE A 81 -13.63 -22.08 16.76
C PHE A 81 -12.35 -22.81 17.18
N ILE A 82 -12.00 -22.74 18.47
CA ILE A 82 -10.77 -23.34 19.03
C ILE A 82 -10.75 -24.86 18.84
N LEU A 83 -11.87 -25.54 19.12
CA LEU A 83 -11.95 -27.00 19.09
C LEU A 83 -11.94 -27.62 17.67
N ARG A 84 -11.90 -26.81 16.60
CA ARG A 84 -11.86 -27.31 15.21
C ARG A 84 -10.46 -27.66 14.74
N PHE A 85 -9.42 -27.15 15.40
CA PHE A 85 -8.03 -27.33 15.00
C PHE A 85 -7.42 -28.55 15.70
N GLU A 86 -6.59 -29.29 14.97
CA GLU A 86 -5.98 -30.53 15.44
C GLU A 86 -4.85 -30.26 16.45
N ASP A 87 -4.13 -29.16 16.27
CA ASP A 87 -3.03 -28.75 17.13
C ASP A 87 -2.97 -27.24 17.40
N MET A 88 -2.08 -26.87 18.34
CA MET A 88 -1.90 -25.48 18.76
C MET A 88 -1.24 -24.60 17.70
N ASP A 89 -0.46 -25.17 16.78
CA ASP A 89 0.23 -24.40 15.75
C ASP A 89 -0.73 -24.06 14.59
N GLU A 90 -1.63 -24.98 14.24
CA GLU A 90 -2.74 -24.74 13.32
C GLU A 90 -3.69 -23.67 13.88
N LEU A 91 -4.05 -23.76 15.16
CA LEU A 91 -4.85 -22.73 15.84
C LEU A 91 -4.14 -21.36 15.81
N ARG A 92 -2.83 -21.30 16.08
CA ARG A 92 -2.07 -20.05 16.02
C ARG A 92 -2.04 -19.45 14.63
N ALA A 93 -1.88 -20.26 13.59
CA ALA A 93 -1.89 -19.81 12.21
C ALA A 93 -3.26 -19.21 11.84
N ALA A 94 -4.35 -19.90 12.20
CA ALA A 94 -5.71 -19.42 11.95
C ALA A 94 -6.04 -18.13 12.73
N LEU A 95 -5.55 -18.01 13.98
CA LEU A 95 -5.69 -16.78 14.76
C LEU A 95 -4.92 -15.61 14.14
N ALA A 96 -3.71 -15.86 13.63
CA ALA A 96 -2.91 -14.86 12.96
C ALA A 96 -3.59 -14.36 11.67
N GLU A 97 -4.08 -15.28 10.84
CA GLU A 97 -4.80 -14.94 9.61
C GLU A 97 -6.06 -14.13 9.90
N LYS A 98 -6.90 -14.59 10.83
CA LYS A 98 -8.09 -13.87 11.27
C LYS A 98 -7.77 -12.48 11.81
N ARG A 99 -6.65 -12.33 12.53
CA ARG A 99 -6.20 -11.04 13.04
C ARG A 99 -5.78 -10.10 11.90
N VAL A 100 -4.97 -10.59 10.97
CA VAL A 100 -4.53 -9.79 9.80
C VAL A 100 -5.74 -9.36 8.97
N GLU A 101 -6.70 -10.26 8.74
CA GLU A 101 -7.95 -9.94 8.04
C GLU A 101 -8.74 -8.84 8.77
N LYS A 102 -8.92 -8.94 10.08
CA LYS A 102 -9.60 -7.88 10.86
C LYS A 102 -8.90 -6.52 10.71
N LEU A 103 -7.56 -6.51 10.76
CA LEU A 103 -6.76 -5.29 10.68
C LEU A 103 -6.75 -4.67 9.27
N SER A 104 -6.85 -5.48 8.22
CA SER A 104 -6.86 -4.99 6.83
C SER A 104 -8.12 -4.21 6.47
N PHE A 105 -9.22 -4.40 7.21
CA PHE A 105 -10.46 -3.63 7.06
C PHE A 105 -10.45 -2.26 7.76
N MET A 106 -9.44 -1.97 8.58
CA MET A 106 -9.35 -0.70 9.31
C MET A 106 -8.89 0.45 8.40
N GLY A 107 -9.29 1.68 8.74
CA GLY A 107 -8.67 2.87 8.16
C GLY A 107 -7.19 2.92 8.52
N PHE A 108 -6.35 3.49 7.65
CA PHE A 108 -4.88 3.46 7.85
C PHE A 108 -4.43 4.11 9.16
N ARG A 109 -5.04 5.23 9.56
CA ARG A 109 -4.79 5.85 10.87
C ARG A 109 -5.15 4.90 12.03
N ASP A 110 -6.36 4.34 12.00
CA ASP A 110 -6.81 3.43 13.06
C ASP A 110 -5.90 2.19 13.14
N LEU A 111 -5.44 1.68 11.99
CA LEU A 111 -4.48 0.59 11.91
C LEU A 111 -3.13 0.99 12.54
N ALA A 112 -2.59 2.17 12.20
CA ALA A 112 -1.34 2.66 12.76
C ALA A 112 -1.44 2.86 14.29
N ASP A 113 -2.56 3.40 14.77
CA ASP A 113 -2.80 3.60 16.20
C ASP A 113 -2.94 2.25 16.92
N TYR A 114 -3.66 1.28 16.34
CA TYR A 114 -3.77 -0.07 16.87
C TYR A 114 -2.40 -0.76 17.00
N VAL A 115 -1.59 -0.74 15.93
CA VAL A 115 -0.26 -1.37 15.91
C VAL A 115 0.68 -0.69 16.91
N ARG A 116 0.59 0.63 17.07
CA ARG A 116 1.34 1.35 18.10
C ARG A 116 0.92 0.90 19.50
N GLU A 117 -0.37 0.87 19.79
CA GLU A 117 -0.89 0.53 21.12
C GLU A 117 -0.60 -0.92 21.52
N HIS A 118 -0.82 -1.87 20.61
CA HIS A 118 -0.78 -3.30 20.93
C HIS A 118 0.59 -3.93 20.71
N MET A 119 1.37 -3.40 19.76
CA MET A 119 2.66 -3.96 19.38
C MET A 119 3.82 -3.02 19.72
N GLY A 120 3.53 -1.79 20.17
CA GLY A 120 4.54 -0.76 20.47
C GLY A 120 5.32 -0.32 19.23
N PHE A 121 4.75 -0.47 18.03
CA PHE A 121 5.43 -0.23 16.76
C PHE A 121 4.71 0.83 15.94
N ASP A 122 5.46 1.82 15.49
CA ASP A 122 4.94 2.83 14.58
C ASP A 122 5.00 2.29 13.15
N LEU A 123 3.87 2.16 12.46
CA LEU A 123 3.89 1.82 11.02
C LEU A 123 4.63 2.92 10.25
N ILE A 124 4.26 4.18 10.52
CA ILE A 124 4.89 5.38 9.95
C ILE A 124 5.31 6.30 11.09
N ASN A 125 6.50 6.89 10.97
CA ASN A 125 7.02 7.85 11.93
C ASN A 125 6.38 9.23 11.69
N GLY A 126 5.71 9.77 12.70
CA GLY A 126 5.20 11.14 12.69
C GLY A 126 3.76 11.28 12.21
N ASN A 127 3.02 12.17 12.88
CA ASN A 127 1.58 12.36 12.63
C ASN A 127 1.27 12.93 11.23
N ALA A 128 2.15 13.76 10.68
CA ALA A 128 1.96 14.34 9.35
C ALA A 128 1.98 13.27 8.26
N ASP A 129 2.90 12.31 8.36
CA ASP A 129 3.04 11.23 7.38
C ASP A 129 1.91 10.20 7.51
N ILE A 130 1.41 9.97 8.73
CA ILE A 130 0.18 9.16 8.97
C ILE A 130 -1.03 9.83 8.31
N GLU A 131 -1.19 11.15 8.48
CA GLU A 131 -2.26 11.91 7.82
C GLU A 131 -2.14 11.82 6.29
N ARG A 132 -0.92 12.00 5.76
CA ARG A 132 -0.65 11.88 4.33
C ARG A 132 -1.01 10.49 3.79
N ALA A 133 -0.52 9.42 4.42
CA ALA A 133 -0.85 8.05 4.02
C ALA A 133 -2.35 7.76 4.13
N SER A 134 -3.01 8.26 5.17
CA SER A 134 -4.46 8.12 5.35
C SER A 134 -5.25 8.82 4.26
N LEU A 135 -4.81 10.02 3.85
CA LEU A 135 -5.40 10.72 2.71
C LEU A 135 -5.22 9.95 1.41
N LEU A 136 -4.03 9.37 1.16
CA LEU A 136 -3.80 8.56 -0.05
C LEU A 136 -4.70 7.32 -0.10
N VAL A 137 -4.93 6.65 1.04
CA VAL A 137 -5.88 5.55 1.14
C VAL A 137 -7.30 6.01 0.84
N GLU A 138 -7.70 7.19 1.32
CA GLU A 138 -9.00 7.77 0.98
C GLU A 138 -9.09 8.14 -0.51
N MET A 139 -8.05 8.72 -1.10
CA MET A 139 -8.00 9.03 -2.54
C MET A 139 -8.17 7.76 -3.38
N ARG A 140 -7.46 6.68 -3.02
CA ARG A 140 -7.65 5.35 -3.62
C ARG A 140 -9.09 4.88 -3.48
N ASN A 141 -9.71 5.03 -2.31
CA ASN A 141 -11.11 4.64 -2.11
C ASN A 141 -12.07 5.46 -2.98
N ILE A 142 -11.80 6.75 -3.19
CA ILE A 142 -12.59 7.60 -4.09
C ILE A 142 -12.49 7.09 -5.53
N PHE A 143 -11.28 6.79 -6.02
CA PHE A 143 -11.09 6.24 -7.37
C PHE A 143 -11.80 4.90 -7.56
N VAL A 144 -11.64 3.97 -6.61
CA VAL A 144 -12.19 2.61 -6.72
C VAL A 144 -13.70 2.56 -6.48
N HIS A 145 -14.22 3.25 -5.46
CA HIS A 145 -15.60 3.06 -4.99
C HIS A 145 -16.55 4.19 -5.37
N ASN A 146 -16.06 5.42 -5.52
CA ASN A 146 -16.90 6.59 -5.83
C ASN A 146 -16.75 7.06 -7.28
N ARG A 147 -16.24 6.19 -8.17
CA ARG A 147 -16.00 6.50 -9.59
C ARG A 147 -15.13 7.75 -9.78
N GLY A 148 -14.18 7.97 -8.87
CA GLY A 148 -13.32 9.14 -8.85
C GLY A 148 -14.00 10.43 -8.39
N VAL A 149 -15.26 10.43 -7.95
CA VAL A 149 -15.97 11.64 -7.50
C VAL A 149 -15.89 11.80 -5.98
N VAL A 150 -15.48 12.98 -5.52
CA VAL A 150 -15.35 13.25 -4.09
C VAL A 150 -16.72 13.34 -3.41
N GLY A 151 -16.93 12.48 -2.41
CA GLY A 151 -18.15 12.46 -1.61
C GLY A 151 -18.06 13.33 -0.35
N THR A 152 -19.21 13.62 0.25
CA THR A 152 -19.30 14.39 1.51
C THR A 152 -18.66 13.65 2.70
N VAL A 153 -18.63 12.32 2.68
CA VAL A 153 -18.01 11.51 3.75
C VAL A 153 -16.50 11.70 3.75
N SER A 154 -15.85 11.58 2.59
CA SER A 154 -14.42 11.81 2.43
C SER A 154 -14.02 13.24 2.80
N ALA A 155 -14.80 14.23 2.36
CA ALA A 155 -14.58 15.64 2.69
C ALA A 155 -14.70 15.95 4.19
N ARG A 156 -15.60 15.29 4.91
CA ARG A 156 -15.71 15.44 6.38
C ARG A 156 -14.48 14.89 7.11
N ARG A 157 -13.87 13.82 6.58
CA ARG A 157 -12.65 13.21 7.15
C ARG A 157 -11.41 14.03 6.81
N PHE A 158 -11.32 14.52 5.57
CA PHE A 158 -10.17 15.25 5.07
C PHE A 158 -10.59 16.60 4.52
N ARG A 159 -10.32 17.68 5.29
CA ARG A 159 -10.73 19.04 4.91
C ARG A 159 -10.17 19.49 3.56
N SER A 160 -9.02 18.99 3.15
CA SER A 160 -8.42 19.25 1.83
C SER A 160 -9.33 18.84 0.66
N LEU A 161 -10.28 17.92 0.89
CA LEU A 161 -11.23 17.45 -0.10
C LEU A 161 -12.56 18.22 -0.10
N GLU A 162 -12.84 19.07 0.90
CA GLU A 162 -14.08 19.86 0.97
C GLU A 162 -14.35 20.70 -0.29
N PRO A 163 -13.37 21.41 -0.88
CA PRO A 163 -13.60 22.20 -2.09
C PRO A 163 -13.94 21.36 -3.34
N LEU A 164 -13.74 20.05 -3.28
CA LEU A 164 -13.87 19.12 -4.40
C LEU A 164 -15.15 18.30 -4.35
N VAL A 165 -16.00 18.44 -3.33
CA VAL A 165 -17.25 17.67 -3.20
C VAL A 165 -18.08 17.74 -4.49
N GLY A 166 -18.46 16.57 -5.01
CA GLY A 166 -19.23 16.41 -6.25
C GLY A 166 -18.39 16.56 -7.53
N ARG A 167 -17.08 16.79 -7.43
CA ARG A 167 -16.16 16.90 -8.57
C ARG A 167 -15.28 15.65 -8.69
N PRO A 168 -14.81 15.34 -9.91
CA PRO A 168 -13.76 14.34 -10.10
C PRO A 168 -12.49 14.76 -9.33
N LEU A 169 -11.93 13.82 -8.60
CA LEU A 169 -10.59 13.92 -8.04
C LEU A 169 -9.59 13.77 -9.19
N SER A 170 -8.58 14.63 -9.22
CA SER A 170 -7.50 14.55 -10.19
C SER A 170 -6.17 14.57 -9.47
N ILE A 171 -5.22 13.76 -9.94
CA ILE A 171 -3.83 13.80 -9.50
C ILE A 171 -2.96 14.12 -10.72
N THR A 172 -2.02 15.05 -10.53
CA THR A 172 -1.03 15.42 -11.55
C THR A 172 0.10 14.39 -11.60
N HIS A 173 0.93 14.47 -12.65
CA HIS A 173 2.09 13.58 -12.77
C HIS A 173 3.13 13.84 -11.66
N ASP A 174 3.35 15.09 -11.28
CA ASP A 174 4.32 15.44 -10.24
C ASP A 174 3.85 15.00 -8.86
N GLU A 175 2.58 15.24 -8.51
CA GLU A 175 1.97 14.73 -7.28
C GLU A 175 2.08 13.19 -7.24
N LEU A 176 1.72 12.49 -8.32
CA LEU A 176 1.82 11.04 -8.36
C LEU A 176 3.24 10.53 -8.10
N ARG A 177 4.26 11.19 -8.69
CA ARG A 177 5.67 10.84 -8.46
C ARG A 177 6.05 11.04 -7.00
N GLU A 178 5.66 12.17 -6.41
CA GLU A 178 5.96 12.50 -5.02
C GLU A 178 5.29 11.54 -4.04
N GLU A 179 4.01 11.24 -4.23
CA GLU A 179 3.27 10.30 -3.38
C GLU A 179 3.83 8.88 -3.49
N ARG A 180 4.24 8.46 -4.69
CA ARG A 180 4.89 7.17 -4.90
C ARG A 180 6.22 7.08 -4.15
N GLN A 181 7.06 8.10 -4.27
CA GLN A 181 8.34 8.15 -3.56
C GLN A 181 8.13 8.13 -2.04
N PHE A 182 7.13 8.84 -1.55
CA PHE A 182 6.74 8.83 -0.14
C PHE A 182 6.37 7.42 0.34
N VAL A 183 5.52 6.70 -0.41
CA VAL A 183 5.12 5.32 -0.07
C VAL A 183 6.32 4.36 -0.10
N GLU A 184 7.18 4.46 -1.11
CA GLU A 184 8.38 3.63 -1.21
C GLU A 184 9.32 3.83 -0.02
N ASN A 185 9.61 5.09 0.33
CA ASN A 185 10.45 5.43 1.48
C ASN A 185 9.83 4.92 2.78
N THR A 186 8.51 5.02 2.92
CA THR A 186 7.77 4.52 4.08
C THR A 186 7.92 3.02 4.24
N VAL A 187 7.77 2.25 3.15
CA VAL A 187 7.91 0.79 3.18
C VAL A 187 9.34 0.39 3.55
N ILE A 188 10.35 1.06 2.99
CA ILE A 188 11.77 0.78 3.30
C ILE A 188 12.06 1.04 4.78
N ASP A 189 11.65 2.19 5.31
CA ASP A 189 11.82 2.53 6.72
C ASP A 189 11.08 1.55 7.65
N MET A 190 9.83 1.20 7.31
CA MET A 190 9.03 0.23 8.05
C MET A 190 9.71 -1.14 8.10
N ASP A 191 10.23 -1.61 6.97
CA ASP A 191 10.92 -2.91 6.86
C ASP A 191 12.15 -2.96 7.75
N VAL A 192 13.02 -1.95 7.67
CA VAL A 192 14.24 -1.85 8.48
C VAL A 192 13.92 -1.87 9.97
N ARG A 193 12.92 -1.08 10.41
CA ARG A 193 12.53 -1.03 11.82
C ARG A 193 11.86 -2.33 12.28
N ALA A 194 11.04 -2.95 11.44
CA ALA A 194 10.39 -4.21 11.77
C ALA A 194 11.38 -5.37 11.89
N ILE A 195 12.36 -5.46 10.97
CA ILE A 195 13.46 -6.42 11.04
C ILE A 195 14.24 -6.23 12.33
N ALA A 196 14.65 -5.00 12.64
CA ALA A 196 15.42 -4.70 13.85
C ALA A 196 14.65 -5.03 15.13
N LYS A 197 13.35 -4.71 15.17
CA LYS A 197 12.53 -4.89 16.37
C LYS A 197 12.11 -6.35 16.60
N TYR A 198 11.67 -7.04 15.56
CA TYR A 198 11.05 -8.37 15.70
C TYR A 198 12.01 -9.51 15.37
N GLY A 199 13.17 -9.24 14.76
CA GLY A 199 14.14 -10.25 14.33
C GLY A 199 13.65 -11.02 13.11
N LEU A 200 12.97 -10.33 12.18
CA LEU A 200 12.40 -10.95 10.99
C LEU A 200 13.50 -11.34 9.99
N PRO A 201 13.29 -12.39 9.16
CA PRO A 201 14.25 -12.76 8.13
C PRO A 201 14.37 -11.65 7.08
N ALA A 202 15.56 -11.06 6.97
CA ALA A 202 15.86 -10.13 5.88
C ALA A 202 16.08 -10.92 4.58
N LYS A 203 15.32 -10.62 3.52
CA LYS A 203 15.81 -10.94 2.17
C LYS A 203 16.98 -10.00 1.91
N GLY A 204 18.16 -10.54 1.63
CA GLY A 204 19.31 -9.74 1.19
C GLY A 204 18.85 -8.77 0.11
N VAL A 205 19.23 -7.49 0.24
CA VAL A 205 18.94 -6.47 -0.75
C VAL A 205 19.42 -7.03 -2.09
N ALA A 206 18.50 -7.25 -3.04
CA ALA A 206 18.90 -7.61 -4.39
C ALA A 206 19.86 -6.51 -4.85
N GLU A 207 21.04 -6.89 -5.33
CA GLU A 207 21.96 -5.92 -5.94
C GLU A 207 21.12 -5.07 -6.92
N PRO A 208 21.20 -3.72 -6.82
CA PRO A 208 20.46 -2.88 -7.72
C PRO A 208 20.79 -3.31 -9.15
N PRO A 209 19.79 -3.41 -10.04
CA PRO A 209 20.00 -3.80 -11.42
C PRO A 209 21.21 -3.05 -12.02
N PRO A 210 22.11 -3.70 -12.79
CA PRO A 210 23.35 -3.10 -13.26
C PRO A 210 23.20 -1.77 -14.01
N HIS A 211 22.00 -1.48 -14.51
CA HIS A 211 21.67 -0.23 -15.21
C HIS A 211 21.37 0.97 -14.30
N LEU A 212 21.26 0.76 -12.98
CA LEU A 212 21.06 1.83 -11.97
C LEU A 212 22.36 2.19 -11.23
N ILE A 213 23.42 1.39 -11.40
CA ILE A 213 24.78 1.79 -11.06
C ILE A 213 25.32 2.43 -12.33
N GLY A 214 25.17 3.76 -12.44
CA GLY A 214 25.82 4.53 -13.50
C GLY A 214 27.35 4.35 -13.47
N PRO A 215 28.05 4.66 -14.57
CA PRO A 215 29.45 4.31 -14.80
C PRO A 215 30.41 4.80 -13.71
#